data_AF-A0A9E3XUJ4-F1
#
_entry.id   AF-A0A9E3XUJ4-F1
#
_cell.length_a   1.000
_cell.length_b   1.000
_cell.length_c   1.000
_cell.angle_alpha   90.00
_cell.angle_beta   90.00
_cell.angle_gamma   90.00
#
_symmetry.space_group_name_H-M   'P 1'
#
loop_
_entity.id
_entity.type
_entity.pdbx_description
1 polymer ?
#
loop_
_entity_poly.entity_id
_entity_poly.type
_entity_poly.pdbx_seq_one_letter_code
_entity_poly.pdbx_strand_id
1 'polypeptide(L)'
;MNADVFPELPAEQAHLQYSRACRDRMIERFSRVDPEGAADEITKEYVEVTVAEALEDLRTPGAGDFFGRIREEGPGGDQWYIGRR
;
A
#
# COMPACT_ATOMS: atom_id res chain seq x y z
N MET A 1 -4.26 22.92 13.44
CA MET A 1 -4.97 23.07 12.14
C MET A 1 -6.44 23.17 12.45
N ASN A 2 -7.15 24.18 11.92
CA ASN A 2 -8.54 24.42 12.29
C ASN A 2 -9.46 23.54 11.43
N ALA A 3 -10.13 22.57 12.04
CA ALA A 3 -11.02 21.63 11.35
C ALA A 3 -12.15 22.34 10.60
N ASP A 4 -12.50 23.56 11.03
CA ASP A 4 -13.53 24.39 10.40
C ASP A 4 -13.22 24.79 8.95
N VAL A 5 -11.93 24.89 8.58
CA VAL A 5 -11.52 25.28 7.22
C VAL A 5 -11.40 24.07 6.29
N PHE A 6 -11.06 22.91 6.84
CA PHE A 6 -10.87 21.66 6.10
C PHE A 6 -11.56 20.50 6.83
N PRO A 7 -12.89 20.40 6.75
CA PRO A 7 -13.65 19.43 7.53
C PRO A 7 -13.31 17.98 7.19
N GLU A 8 -12.90 17.70 5.95
CA GLU A 8 -12.52 16.36 5.50
C GLU A 8 -11.07 15.98 5.88
N LEU A 9 -10.24 16.95 6.29
CA LEU A 9 -8.81 16.72 6.54
C LEU A 9 -8.54 15.60 7.57
N PRO A 10 -9.25 15.50 8.70
CA PRO A 10 -9.04 14.41 9.65
C PRO A 10 -9.35 13.04 9.04
N ALA A 11 -10.39 12.94 8.21
CA ALA A 11 -10.76 11.69 7.54
C ALA A 11 -9.69 11.28 6.53
N GLU A 12 -9.17 12.22 5.73
CA GLU A 12 -8.10 11.95 4.76
C GLU A 12 -6.79 11.55 5.44
N GLN A 13 -6.45 12.20 6.57
CA GLN A 13 -5.28 11.82 7.38
C GLN A 13 -5.41 10.41 7.96
N ALA A 14 -6.61 10.04 8.43
CA ALA A 14 -6.87 8.69 8.92
C ALA A 14 -6.77 7.65 7.79
N HIS A 15 -7.27 7.97 6.59
CA HIS A 15 -7.15 7.08 5.44
C HIS A 15 -5.68 6.90 5.01
N LEU A 16 -4.87 7.96 5.05
CA LEU A 16 -3.43 7.88 4.77
C LEU A 16 -2.71 7.00 5.78
N GLN A 17 -3.02 7.14 7.07
CA GLN A 17 -2.46 6.27 8.11
C GLN A 17 -2.87 4.81 7.91
N TYR A 18 -4.12 4.55 7.54
CA TYR A 18 -4.60 3.21 7.24
C TYR A 18 -3.83 2.58 6.06
N SER A 19 -3.65 3.33 4.97
CA SER A 19 -2.88 2.88 3.79
C SER A 19 -1.44 2.50 4.16
N ARG A 20 -0.76 3.35 4.94
CA ARG A 20 0.60 3.07 5.45
C ARG A 20 0.64 1.82 6.34
N ALA A 21 -0.34 1.63 7.21
CA ALA A 21 -0.44 0.44 8.05
C ALA A 21 -0.65 -0.84 7.22
N CYS A 22 -1.42 -0.77 6.12
CA CYS A 22 -1.59 -1.88 5.20
C CYS A 22 -0.28 -2.24 4.50
N ARG A 23 0.48 -1.24 4.01
CA ARG A 23 1.82 -1.45 3.46
C ARG A 23 2.75 -2.12 4.48
N ASP A 24 2.79 -1.62 5.71
CA ASP A 24 3.67 -2.17 6.75
C ASP A 24 3.34 -3.64 7.07
N ARG A 25 2.04 -3.99 7.09
CA ARG A 25 1.60 -5.39 7.21
C ARG A 25 1.99 -6.25 6.00
N MET A 26 1.97 -5.68 4.80
CA MET A 26 2.39 -6.39 3.58
C MET A 26 3.90 -6.67 3.59
N ILE A 27 4.72 -5.69 4.02
CA ILE A 27 6.16 -5.88 4.25
C ILE A 27 6.40 -6.99 5.26
N GLU A 28 5.67 -6.98 6.39
CA GLU A 28 5.80 -8.02 7.42
C GLU A 28 5.49 -9.41 6.85
N ARG A 29 4.43 -9.53 6.05
CA ARG A 29 4.05 -10.81 5.42
C ARG A 29 5.09 -11.31 4.44
N PHE A 30 5.55 -10.45 3.52
CA PHE A 30 6.58 -10.83 2.55
C PHE A 30 7.92 -11.16 3.20
N SER A 31 8.29 -10.44 4.27
CA SER A 31 9.53 -10.72 5.02
C SER A 31 9.51 -12.08 5.73
N ARG A 32 8.35 -12.73 5.84
CA ARG A 32 8.16 -14.04 6.46
C ARG A 32 7.99 -15.17 5.44
N VAL A 33 8.00 -14.86 4.14
CA VAL A 33 7.95 -15.91 3.11
C VAL A 33 9.24 -16.71 3.19
N ASP A 34 9.10 -18.02 3.41
CA ASP A 34 10.20 -18.98 3.38
C ASP A 34 10.25 -19.63 1.99
N PRO A 35 11.23 -19.29 1.14
CA PRO A 35 11.32 -19.83 -0.22
C PRO A 35 11.55 -21.35 -0.25
N GLU A 36 12.24 -21.90 0.77
CA GLU A 36 12.55 -23.34 0.87
C GLU A 36 11.28 -24.17 1.10
N GLY A 37 10.31 -23.60 1.83
CA GLY A 37 9.02 -24.22 2.10
C GLY A 37 7.94 -23.88 1.08
N ALA A 38 8.14 -22.83 0.27
CA ALA A 38 7.13 -22.31 -0.66
C ALA A 38 7.26 -22.85 -2.10
N ALA A 39 8.41 -23.38 -2.48
CA ALA A 39 8.70 -23.79 -3.84
C ALA A 39 9.65 -24.99 -3.90
N ASP A 40 9.64 -25.71 -5.03
CA ASP A 40 10.69 -26.67 -5.37
C ASP A 40 12.01 -25.97 -5.73
N GLU A 41 13.10 -26.73 -5.81
CA GLU A 41 14.45 -26.20 -6.09
C GLU A 41 14.52 -25.40 -7.40
N ILE A 42 13.63 -25.66 -8.36
CA ILE A 42 13.60 -24.96 -9.66
C ILE A 42 12.91 -23.60 -9.52
N THR A 43 11.82 -23.54 -8.73
CA THR A 43 10.97 -22.35 -8.62
C THR A 43 11.37 -21.44 -7.46
N LYS A 44 12.22 -21.92 -6.55
CA LYS A 44 12.71 -21.19 -5.39
C LYS A 44 13.35 -19.84 -5.76
N GLU A 45 14.24 -19.82 -6.74
CA GLU A 45 14.91 -18.59 -7.19
C GLU A 45 13.88 -17.55 -7.66
N TYR A 46 12.84 -17.99 -8.37
CA TYR A 46 11.77 -17.11 -8.81
C TYR A 46 10.99 -16.50 -7.64
N VAL A 47 10.69 -17.30 -6.60
CA VAL A 47 10.04 -16.81 -5.37
C VAL A 47 10.94 -15.80 -4.65
N GLU A 48 12.23 -16.10 -4.52
CA GLU A 48 13.20 -15.21 -3.86
C GLU A 48 13.28 -13.85 -4.57
N VAL A 49 13.45 -13.84 -5.89
CA VAL A 49 13.52 -12.61 -6.69
C VAL A 49 12.21 -11.83 -6.59
N THR A 50 11.06 -12.50 -6.77
CA THR A 50 9.75 -11.85 -6.72
C THR A 50 9.47 -11.21 -5.35
N VAL A 51 9.81 -11.91 -4.27
CA VAL A 51 9.64 -11.38 -2.90
C VAL A 51 10.61 -10.22 -2.64
N ALA A 52 11.85 -10.32 -3.11
CA ALA A 52 12.84 -9.27 -2.96
C ALA A 52 12.41 -7.97 -3.69
N GLU A 53 11.96 -8.08 -4.94
CA GLU A 53 11.44 -6.95 -5.73
C GLU A 53 10.21 -6.32 -5.07
N ALA A 54 9.25 -7.14 -4.61
CA ALA A 54 8.07 -6.65 -3.91
C ALA A 54 8.44 -5.90 -2.62
N LEU A 55 9.42 -6.38 -1.87
CA LEU A 55 9.91 -5.72 -0.65
C LEU A 55 10.64 -4.41 -0.97
N GLU A 56 11.40 -4.34 -2.05
CA GLU A 56 12.05 -3.10 -2.52
C GLU A 56 11.00 -2.03 -2.88
N ASP A 57 9.98 -2.42 -3.62
CA ASP A 57 8.87 -1.54 -3.99
C ASP A 57 8.13 -1.01 -2.76
N LEU A 58 7.76 -1.89 -1.83
CA LEU A 58 7.03 -1.52 -0.63
C LEU A 58 7.84 -0.65 0.34
N ARG A 59 9.18 -0.77 0.34
CA ARG A 59 10.07 0.03 1.19
C ARG A 59 10.46 1.37 0.56
N THR A 60 10.16 1.58 -0.72
CA THR A 60 10.45 2.83 -1.41
C THR A 60 9.71 4.01 -0.73
N PRO A 61 10.36 5.17 -0.53
CA PRO A 61 9.72 6.33 0.08
C PRO A 61 8.43 6.75 -0.63
N GLY A 62 7.33 6.79 0.12
CA GLY A 62 6.01 7.14 -0.39
C GLY A 62 5.21 5.96 -0.98
N ALA A 63 5.70 4.73 -0.91
CA ALA A 63 4.82 3.56 -1.09
C ALA A 63 3.68 3.60 -0.07
N GLY A 64 2.45 3.37 -0.51
CA GLY A 64 1.26 3.50 0.33
C GLY A 64 0.84 4.94 0.65
N ASP A 65 1.49 5.95 0.07
CA ASP A 65 1.05 7.34 0.13
C ASP A 65 0.26 7.71 -1.12
N PHE A 66 -0.70 8.63 -0.97
CA PHE A 66 -1.46 9.21 -2.07
C PHE A 66 -1.35 10.73 -2.06
N PHE A 67 -1.37 11.33 -3.24
CA PHE A 67 -1.32 12.78 -3.42
C PHE A 67 -2.69 13.40 -3.72
N GLY A 68 -3.70 12.57 -3.99
CA GLY A 68 -5.06 13.04 -4.23
C GLY A 68 -6.08 11.91 -4.35
N ARG A 69 -7.33 12.30 -4.56
CA ARG A 69 -8.44 11.39 -4.82
C ARG A 69 -9.29 11.86 -5.99
N ILE A 70 -9.83 10.92 -6.75
CA ILE A 70 -10.84 11.15 -7.77
C ILE A 70 -12.14 10.54 -7.25
N ARG A 71 -13.22 11.31 -7.31
CA ARG A 71 -14.55 10.86 -6.91
C ARG A 71 -15.49 11.03 -8.09
N GLU A 72 -16.24 9.99 -8.40
CA GLU A 72 -17.31 10.06 -9.38
C GLU A 72 -18.57 10.69 -8.76
N GLU A 73 -19.22 11.57 -9.51
CA GLU A 73 -20.46 12.21 -9.08
C GLU A 73 -21.68 11.33 -9.38
N GLY A 74 -22.70 11.43 -8.53
CA GLY A 74 -23.97 10.71 -8.69
C GLY A 74 -24.16 9.58 -7.67
N PRO A 75 -25.37 8.98 -7.62
CA PRO A 75 -25.68 7.90 -6.69
C PRO A 75 -24.84 6.66 -6.98
N GLY A 76 -24.05 6.22 -6.00
CA GLY A 76 -23.17 5.05 -6.14
C GLY A 76 -21.83 5.31 -6.82
N GLY A 77 -21.45 6.58 -7.01
CA GLY A 77 -20.15 6.93 -7.58
C GLY A 77 -18.98 6.41 -6.74
N ASP A 78 -17.99 5.83 -7.41
CA ASP A 78 -16.80 5.27 -6.79
C ASP A 78 -15.78 6.36 -6.41
N GLN A 79 -14.80 5.96 -5.58
CA GLN A 79 -13.69 6.82 -5.19
C GLN A 79 -12.36 6.08 -5.29
N TRP A 80 -11.36 6.76 -5.85
CA TRP A 80 -10.01 6.24 -6.01
C TRP A 80 -8.98 7.20 -5.41
N TYR A 81 -8.05 6.66 -4.64
CA TYR A 81 -6.87 7.38 -4.16
C TYR A 81 -5.71 7.16 -5.13
N ILE A 82 -5.03 8.24 -5.51
CA ILE A 82 -3.97 8.20 -6.51
C ILE A 82 -2.62 8.47 -5.83
N GLY A 83 -1.70 7.53 -5.99
CA GLY A 83 -0.34 7.55 -5.44
C GLY A 83 0.69 7.22 -6.50
N ARG A 84 1.96 7.12 -6.09
CA ARG A 84 3.06 6.77 -7.00
C ARG A 84 3.21 5.27 -7.21
N ARG A 85 2.89 4.46 -6.19
CA ARG A 85 3.02 3.01 -6.15
C ARG A 85 1.98 2.43 -5.20
#